data_AF-A0A2Z6NSW9-F1
#
_entry.id   AF-A0A2Z6NSW9-F1
#
_cell.length_a   1.000
_cell.length_b   1.000
_cell.length_c   1.000
_cell.angle_alpha   90.00
_cell.angle_beta   90.00
_cell.angle_gamma   90.00
#
_symmetry.space_group_name_H-M   'P 1'
#
loop_
_entity.id
_entity.type
_entity.pdbx_description
1 polymer ?
#
loop_
_entity_poly.entity_id
_entity_poly.type
_entity_poly.pdbx_seq_one_letter_code
_entity_poly.pdbx_strand_id
1 'polypeptide(L)'
;MTMLLDDVLRSIELWLRLIKKPQLQTFVNPNLDPVLLVPGVGGSILNAVNETDGSEERVWVRFLSAEYKLKTKLWSRYDPSTDNEI
;
A
#
# COMPACT_ATOMS: atom_id res chain seq x y z
N MET A 1 -34.41 25.24 -17.23
CA MET A 1 -33.07 25.24 -16.59
C MET A 1 -33.02 24.36 -15.34
N THR A 2 -33.84 23.29 -15.26
CA THR A 2 -33.90 22.36 -14.13
C THR A 2 -33.24 21.02 -14.47
N MET A 3 -33.38 20.59 -15.74
CA MET A 3 -32.77 19.37 -16.28
C MET A 3 -31.25 19.28 -16.08
N LEU A 4 -30.51 20.40 -16.18
CA LEU A 4 -29.06 20.43 -16.00
C LEU A 4 -28.62 20.23 -14.53
N LEU A 5 -29.44 20.64 -13.56
CA LEU A 5 -29.08 20.50 -12.15
C LEU A 5 -29.30 19.06 -11.67
N ASP A 6 -30.38 18.44 -12.14
CA ASP A 6 -30.71 17.03 -11.84
C ASP A 6 -29.66 16.06 -12.41
N ASP A 7 -29.17 16.34 -13.63
CA ASP A 7 -28.11 15.54 -14.25
C ASP A 7 -26.76 15.65 -13.51
N VAL A 8 -26.44 16.84 -13.01
CA VAL A 8 -25.25 17.07 -12.18
C VAL A 8 -25.37 16.34 -10.84
N LEU A 9 -26.53 16.43 -10.17
CA LEU A 9 -26.79 15.73 -8.92
C LEU A 9 -26.69 14.21 -9.08
N ARG A 10 -27.26 13.67 -10.16
CA ARG A 10 -27.22 12.24 -10.48
C ARG A 10 -25.78 11.77 -10.77
N SER A 11 -24.99 12.57 -11.46
CA SER A 11 -23.58 12.28 -11.73
C SER A 11 -22.74 12.25 -10.46
N ILE A 12 -22.98 13.18 -9.53
CA ILE A 12 -22.33 13.22 -8.21
C ILE A 12 -22.73 12.00 -7.37
N GLU A 13 -24.01 11.60 -7.37
CA GLU A 13 -24.48 10.42 -6.64
C GLU A 13 -23.82 9.13 -7.15
N LEU A 14 -23.72 8.96 -8.47
CA LEU A 14 -23.04 7.82 -9.08
C LEU A 14 -21.55 7.79 -8.69
N TRP A 15 -20.89 8.94 -8.74
CA TRP A 15 -19.49 9.08 -8.30
C TRP A 15 -19.32 8.73 -6.80
N LEU A 16 -20.23 9.20 -5.94
CA LEU A 16 -20.22 8.88 -4.51
C LEU A 16 -20.44 7.38 -4.24
N ARG A 17 -21.31 6.71 -5.02
CA ARG A 17 -21.51 5.25 -4.93
C ARG A 17 -20.27 4.46 -5.33
N LEU A 18 -19.49 4.97 -6.30
CA LEU A 18 -18.22 4.37 -6.74
C LEU A 18 -17.08 4.58 -5.73
N ILE A 19 -17.02 5.74 -5.06
CA ILE A 19 -16.00 6.01 -4.03
C ILE A 19 -16.29 5.27 -2.73
N LYS A 20 -17.58 5.02 -2.41
CA LYS A 20 -17.96 4.23 -1.24
C LYS A 20 -17.42 2.82 -1.40
N LYS A 21 -16.20 2.60 -0.92
CA LYS A 21 -15.68 1.27 -0.63
C LYS A 21 -16.75 0.59 0.22
N PRO A 22 -17.21 -0.63 -0.15
CA PRO A 22 -18.08 -1.38 0.75
C PRO A 22 -17.39 -1.37 2.10
N GLN A 23 -18.10 -0.90 3.12
CA GLN A 23 -17.64 -1.02 4.49
C GLN A 23 -17.51 -2.52 4.71
N LEU A 24 -16.29 -3.02 4.50
CA LEU A 24 -15.94 -4.40 4.73
C LEU A 24 -15.99 -4.50 6.24
N GLN A 25 -17.18 -4.74 6.77
CA GLN A 25 -17.35 -5.10 8.17
C GLN A 25 -16.54 -6.38 8.28
N THR A 26 -15.32 -6.23 8.79
CA THR A 26 -14.41 -7.33 8.99
C THR A 26 -15.14 -8.28 9.92
N PHE A 27 -15.69 -9.37 9.38
CA PHE A 27 -16.37 -10.37 10.17
C PHE A 27 -15.30 -11.09 10.99
N VAL A 28 -15.08 -10.59 12.20
CA VAL A 28 -14.16 -11.18 13.17
C VAL A 28 -15.00 -12.11 14.05
N ASN A 29 -14.87 -13.41 13.85
CA ASN A 29 -15.50 -14.40 14.73
C ASN A 29 -14.77 -14.35 16.09
N PRO A 30 -15.45 -13.96 17.19
CA PRO A 30 -14.82 -13.79 18.49
C PRO A 30 -14.41 -15.12 19.16
N ASN A 31 -14.85 -16.27 18.61
CA ASN A 31 -14.55 -17.59 19.14
C ASN A 31 -13.31 -18.24 18.50
N LEU A 32 -12.61 -17.54 17.61
CA LEU A 32 -11.37 -18.01 17.01
C LEU A 32 -10.17 -17.52 17.81
N ASP A 33 -9.18 -18.39 17.99
CA ASP A 33 -7.89 -18.00 18.54
C ASP A 33 -7.15 -17.07 17.57
N PRO A 34 -6.54 -15.96 18.04
CA PRO A 34 -5.76 -15.10 17.19
C PRO A 34 -4.50 -15.81 16.69
N VAL A 35 -4.22 -15.71 15.39
CA VAL A 35 -3.04 -16.30 14.76
C VAL A 35 -2.16 -15.20 14.18
N LEU A 36 -0.85 -15.26 14.47
CA LEU A 36 0.15 -14.39 13.86
C LEU A 36 0.77 -15.10 12.63
N LEU A 37 0.61 -14.48 11.46
CA LEU A 37 1.27 -14.94 10.24
C LEU A 37 2.64 -14.28 10.11
N VAL A 38 3.70 -15.08 10.10
CA VAL A 38 5.07 -14.62 9.88
C VAL A 38 5.49 -15.02 8.47
N PRO A 39 5.64 -14.08 7.53
CA PRO A 39 6.11 -14.39 6.20
C PRO A 39 7.59 -14.75 6.21
N GLY A 40 8.00 -15.66 5.31
CA GLY A 40 9.41 -15.92 5.06
C GLY A 40 10.09 -14.81 4.25
N VAL A 41 11.36 -15.03 3.89
CA VAL A 41 12.14 -14.09 3.06
C VAL A 41 11.39 -13.78 1.77
N GLY A 42 11.16 -12.49 1.50
CA GLY A 42 10.43 -12.03 0.32
C GLY A 42 8.92 -12.29 0.35
N GLY A 43 8.36 -12.83 1.44
CA GLY A 43 6.93 -13.12 1.56
C GLY A 43 6.05 -11.92 1.90
N SER A 44 6.64 -10.74 2.06
CA SER A 44 5.94 -9.49 2.39
C SER A 44 6.18 -8.42 1.32
N ILE A 45 5.29 -7.42 1.27
CA ILE A 45 5.45 -6.24 0.43
C ILE A 45 6.42 -5.29 1.13
N LEU A 46 7.35 -4.71 0.37
CA LEU A 46 8.28 -3.67 0.82
C LEU A 46 8.03 -2.38 0.02
N ASN A 47 7.89 -1.28 0.75
CA ASN A 47 7.86 0.08 0.20
C ASN A 47 9.12 0.82 0.65
N ALA A 48 9.74 1.56 -0.28
CA ALA A 48 10.75 2.55 0.05
C ALA A 48 10.07 3.90 0.29
N VAL A 49 10.51 4.62 1.32
CA VAL A 49 10.02 5.95 1.66
C VAL A 49 11.11 6.97 1.32
N ASN A 50 10.76 8.03 0.61
CA ASN A 50 11.66 9.14 0.38
C ASN A 50 11.66 10.06 1.61
N GLU A 51 12.84 10.30 2.18
CA GLU A 51 12.99 11.13 3.39
C GLU A 51 12.64 12.60 3.16
N THR A 52 12.76 13.10 1.92
CA THR A 52 12.54 14.53 1.63
C THR A 52 11.07 14.90 1.61
N ASP A 53 10.23 14.07 0.99
CA ASP A 53 8.82 14.37 0.71
C ASP A 53 7.84 13.35 1.30
N GLY A 54 8.34 12.30 1.95
CA GLY A 54 7.53 11.22 2.53
C GLY A 54 6.85 10.33 1.48
N SER A 55 7.19 10.47 0.19
CA SER A 55 6.57 9.67 -0.85
C SER A 55 6.94 8.19 -0.73
N GLU A 56 5.94 7.32 -0.83
CA GLU A 56 6.13 5.87 -0.80
C GLU A 56 6.15 5.28 -2.20
N GLU A 57 7.14 4.43 -2.47
CA GLU A 57 7.19 3.61 -3.66
C GLU A 57 7.33 2.13 -3.29
N ARG A 58 6.40 1.28 -3.73
CA ARG A 58 6.58 -0.18 -3.64
C ARG A 58 7.86 -0.60 -4.36
N VAL A 59 8.76 -1.30 -3.69
CA VAL A 59 9.99 -1.87 -4.32
C VAL A 59 9.91 -3.38 -4.46
N TRP A 60 9.08 -4.05 -3.65
CA TRP A 60 8.79 -5.47 -3.70
C TRP A 60 7.37 -5.75 -3.18
N VAL A 61 6.61 -6.74 -3.64
CA VAL A 61 6.73 -7.52 -4.88
C VAL A 61 6.26 -6.65 -6.05
N ARG A 62 7.03 -6.61 -7.14
CA ARG A 62 6.70 -5.85 -8.36
C ARG A 62 6.91 -6.68 -9.62
N PHE A 63 6.11 -6.40 -10.64
CA PHE A 63 6.27 -6.99 -11.97
C PHE A 63 7.17 -6.13 -12.88
N LEU A 64 6.95 -4.81 -12.89
CA LEU A 64 7.70 -3.88 -13.75
C LEU A 64 8.91 -3.30 -13.02
N SER A 65 10.04 -3.20 -13.72
CA SER A 65 11.28 -2.56 -13.26
C SER A 65 11.79 -3.06 -11.89
N ALA A 66 11.46 -4.30 -11.52
CA ALA A 66 11.79 -4.86 -10.21
C ALA A 66 13.31 -4.85 -9.97
N GLU A 67 14.10 -5.32 -10.94
CA GLU A 67 15.56 -5.36 -10.83
C GLU A 67 16.17 -3.96 -10.64
N TYR A 68 15.74 -2.98 -11.45
CA TYR A 68 16.24 -1.61 -11.34
C TYR A 68 15.93 -1.01 -9.97
N LYS A 69 14.70 -1.20 -9.47
CA LYS A 69 14.29 -0.67 -8.16
C LYS A 69 14.97 -1.38 -7.00
N LEU A 70 15.14 -2.69 -7.06
CA LEU A 70 15.95 -3.44 -6.10
C LEU A 70 17.38 -2.89 -6.05
N LYS A 71 18.01 -2.73 -7.22
CA LYS A 71 19.40 -2.27 -7.31
C LYS A 71 19.63 -0.82 -6.91
N THR A 72 18.59 0.01 -6.89
CA THR A 72 18.73 1.44 -6.58
C THR A 72 18.19 1.83 -5.22
N LYS A 73 17.29 1.03 -4.64
CA LYS A 73 16.56 1.38 -3.40
C LYS A 73 16.55 0.31 -2.32
N LEU A 74 16.99 -0.93 -2.58
CA LEU A 74 16.95 -2.03 -1.61
C LEU A 74 18.35 -2.49 -1.13
N TRP A 75 19.38 -1.66 -1.31
CA TRP A 75 20.71 -1.98 -0.79
C TRP A 75 20.86 -1.47 0.64
N SER A 76 21.17 -2.40 1.53
CA SER A 76 21.71 -2.15 2.85
C SER A 76 23.22 -1.92 2.75
N ARG A 77 23.76 -0.90 3.41
CA ARG A 77 25.20 -0.72 3.51
C ARG A 77 25.66 -1.19 4.88
N TYR A 78 26.62 -2.11 4.90
CA TYR A 78 27.20 -2.57 6.16
C TYR A 78 28.40 -1.72 6.58
N ASP A 79 28.49 -1.42 7.88
CA ASP A 79 29.64 -0.77 8.51
C ASP A 79 30.38 -1.70 9.47
N PRO A 80 31.59 -2.15 9.11
CA PRO A 80 32.37 -3.05 9.95
C PRO A 80 32.89 -2.38 11.23
N SER A 81 32.90 -1.05 11.33
CA SER A 81 33.38 -0.35 12.52
C SER A 81 32.34 -0.36 13.65
N THR A 82 31.06 -0.43 13.30
CA THR A 82 29.94 -0.46 14.24
C THR A 82 29.26 -1.83 14.33
N ASP A 83 29.63 -2.79 13.47
CA ASP A 83 29.00 -4.11 13.32
C ASP A 83 27.50 -4.01 12.96
N ASN A 84 27.09 -2.91 12.31
CA ASN A 84 25.70 -2.58 12.02
C ASN A 84 25.49 -2.09 10.58
N GLU A 85 24.23 -2.02 10.16
CA GLU A 85 23.78 -1.40 8.91
C GLU A 85 23.76 0.13 9.03
N ILE A 86 24.11 0.83 7.93
CA ILE A 86 23.97 2.28 7.70
C ILE A 86 22.92 2.53 6.64
#